data_AF-A0A7W4Z213-F1
#
_entry.id   AF-A0A7W4Z213-F1
#
_cell.length_a   1.000
_cell.length_b   1.000
_cell.length_c   1.000
_cell.angle_alpha   90.00
_cell.angle_beta   90.00
_cell.angle_gamma   90.00
#
_symmetry.space_group_name_H-M   'P 1'
#
loop_
_entity.id
_entity.type
_entity.pdbx_description
1 polymer ?
#
loop_
_entity_poly.entity_id
_entity_poly.type
_entity_poly.pdbx_seq_one_letter_code
_entity_poly.pdbx_strand_id
1 'polypeptide(L)'
;MNISLATAVGLAATLLAFAYTVPQMRKLVHAGTAAGVSVAALANSTISGTAWTAYGVAEREIWVILPALLTLPGTAGAMVLAWSRGGNRDRMWLPVVWASSIAALAALVPVLGSRPFIVALGCSITLMVVPAAITAWRSADVSAIAASAWAMLIVDAALAGAYGLLADIDANLIYALVATSGAALILARLAVPPHLHARLVRLPEGIDPDVARDDLSLAA
;
A
#
# COMPACT_ATOMS: atom_id res chain seq x y z
N MET A 1 36.56 -2.03 -1.81
CA MET A 1 35.29 -1.60 -2.43
C MET A 1 34.55 -0.79 -1.38
N ASN A 2 34.45 0.53 -1.53
CA ASN A 2 33.80 1.37 -0.53
C ASN A 2 32.30 1.36 -0.78
N ILE A 3 31.52 0.84 0.18
CA ILE A 3 30.06 0.87 0.12
C ILE A 3 29.61 2.28 0.50
N SER A 4 28.96 2.99 -0.42
CA SER A 4 28.35 4.28 -0.11
C SER A 4 27.12 4.09 0.78
N LEU A 5 26.74 5.13 1.52
CA LEU A 5 25.53 5.10 2.34
C LEU A 5 24.28 4.82 1.49
N ALA A 6 24.18 5.43 0.30
CA ALA A 6 23.08 5.18 -0.63
C ALA A 6 22.99 3.70 -1.05
N THR A 7 24.13 3.06 -1.33
CA THR A 7 24.20 1.62 -1.63
C THR A 7 23.76 0.77 -0.43
N ALA A 8 24.17 1.12 0.79
CA ALA A 8 23.76 0.39 1.99
C ALA A 8 22.25 0.49 2.23
N VAL A 9 21.67 1.70 2.08
CA VAL A 9 20.23 1.94 2.23
C VAL A 9 19.43 1.25 1.13
N GLY A 10 19.86 1.35 -0.13
CA GLY A 10 19.22 0.68 -1.26
C GLY A 10 19.23 -0.84 -1.14
N LEU A 11 20.36 -1.41 -0.67
CA LEU A 11 20.46 -2.83 -0.36
C LEU A 11 19.52 -3.23 0.77
N ALA A 12 19.47 -2.45 1.85
CA ALA A 12 18.57 -2.72 2.97
C ALA A 12 17.09 -2.70 2.52
N ALA A 13 16.69 -1.72 1.70
CA ALA A 13 15.35 -1.66 1.12
C ALA A 13 15.04 -2.90 0.27
N THR A 14 16.00 -3.33 -0.55
CA THR A 14 15.88 -4.51 -1.41
C THR A 14 15.72 -5.80 -0.58
N LEU A 15 16.54 -5.98 0.46
CA LEU A 15 16.46 -7.13 1.36
C LEU A 15 15.14 -7.15 2.12
N LEU A 16 14.67 -5.99 2.53
CA LEU A 16 13.39 -5.83 3.20
C LEU A 16 12.22 -6.25 2.29
N ALA A 17 12.19 -5.74 1.05
CA ALA A 17 11.20 -6.11 0.04
C ALA A 17 11.19 -7.62 -0.25
N PHE A 18 12.36 -8.24 -0.33
CA PHE A 18 12.50 -9.68 -0.47
C PHE A 18 11.94 -10.44 0.74
N ALA A 19 12.28 -10.00 1.95
CA ALA A 19 11.86 -10.63 3.21
C ALA A 19 10.34 -10.65 3.40
N TYR A 20 9.60 -9.67 2.86
CA TYR A 20 8.13 -9.69 2.89
C TYR A 20 7.52 -10.54 1.78
N THR A 21 8.09 -10.49 0.58
CA THR A 21 7.51 -11.13 -0.61
C THR A 21 7.51 -12.65 -0.49
N VAL A 22 8.60 -13.23 0.01
CA VAL A 22 8.76 -14.70 0.06
C VAL A 22 7.75 -15.36 1.04
N PRO A 23 7.61 -14.92 2.30
CA PRO A 23 6.63 -15.50 3.21
C PRO A 23 5.19 -15.30 2.74
N GLN A 24 4.88 -14.14 2.17
CA GLN A 24 3.54 -13.85 1.65
C GLN A 24 3.16 -14.78 0.50
N MET A 25 4.10 -15.02 -0.43
CA MET A 25 3.91 -15.98 -1.51
C MET A 25 3.74 -17.40 -1.00
N ARG A 26 4.56 -17.82 -0.04
CA ARG A 26 4.42 -19.15 0.57
C ARG A 26 3.05 -19.30 1.21
N LYS A 27 2.60 -18.34 2.03
CA LYS A 27 1.28 -18.40 2.67
C LYS A 27 0.14 -18.49 1.65
N LEU A 28 0.22 -17.73 0.57
CA LEU A 28 -0.83 -17.70 -0.44
C LEU A 28 -0.91 -19.00 -1.25
N VAL A 29 0.22 -19.61 -1.60
CA VAL A 29 0.25 -20.91 -2.28
C VAL A 29 -0.51 -21.97 -1.47
N HIS A 30 -0.34 -21.95 -0.13
CA HIS A 30 -0.99 -22.90 0.78
C HIS A 30 -2.46 -22.55 1.11
N ALA A 31 -2.92 -21.33 0.83
CA ALA A 31 -4.30 -20.92 1.10
C ALA A 31 -5.29 -21.48 0.06
N GLY A 32 -6.13 -22.45 0.44
CA GLY A 32 -7.02 -23.15 -0.50
C GLY A 32 -8.16 -22.32 -1.13
N THR A 33 -8.39 -21.09 -0.65
CA THR A 33 -9.42 -20.17 -1.17
C THR A 33 -8.92 -18.72 -1.19
N ALA A 34 -9.44 -17.93 -2.13
CA ALA A 34 -9.19 -16.49 -2.23
C ALA A 34 -10.45 -15.65 -2.01
N ALA A 35 -11.47 -16.18 -1.33
CA ALA A 35 -12.67 -15.44 -0.98
C ALA A 35 -12.31 -14.16 -0.19
N GLY A 36 -12.79 -13.01 -0.66
CA GLY A 36 -12.48 -11.69 -0.08
C GLY A 36 -11.19 -11.04 -0.58
N VAL A 37 -10.35 -11.72 -1.36
CA VAL A 37 -9.16 -11.13 -1.98
C VAL A 37 -9.57 -10.38 -3.25
N SER A 38 -9.20 -9.09 -3.33
CA SER A 38 -9.45 -8.27 -4.52
C SER A 38 -8.40 -8.53 -5.59
N VAL A 39 -8.82 -9.10 -6.71
CA VAL A 39 -7.96 -9.26 -7.90
C VAL A 39 -7.51 -7.90 -8.42
N ALA A 40 -8.42 -6.92 -8.44
CA ALA A 40 -8.13 -5.57 -8.92
C ALA A 40 -7.01 -4.88 -8.11
N ALA A 41 -6.98 -5.07 -6.78
CA ALA A 41 -5.91 -4.54 -5.95
C ALA A 41 -4.55 -5.16 -6.30
N LEU A 42 -4.50 -6.49 -6.47
CA LEU A 42 -3.27 -7.21 -6.83
C LEU A 42 -2.77 -6.84 -8.24
N ALA A 43 -3.69 -6.62 -9.17
CA ALA A 43 -3.38 -6.11 -10.50
C ALA A 43 -2.78 -4.69 -10.44
N ASN A 44 -3.37 -3.78 -9.65
CA ASN A 44 -2.81 -2.44 -9.42
C ASN A 44 -1.42 -2.48 -8.80
N SER A 45 -1.18 -3.34 -7.81
CA SER A 45 0.15 -3.53 -7.22
C SER A 45 1.15 -4.01 -8.26
N THR A 46 0.76 -4.96 -9.12
CA THR A 46 1.62 -5.47 -10.20
C THR A 46 1.92 -4.39 -11.24
N ILE A 47 0.92 -3.64 -11.69
CA ILE A 47 1.10 -2.50 -12.61
C ILE A 47 2.06 -1.47 -12.01
N SER A 48 1.88 -1.14 -10.73
CA SER A 48 2.75 -0.18 -10.03
C SER A 48 4.17 -0.70 -9.93
N GLY A 49 4.38 -1.98 -9.57
CA GLY A 49 5.71 -2.59 -9.54
C GLY A 49 6.40 -2.58 -10.91
N THR A 50 5.65 -2.81 -11.99
CA THR A 50 6.18 -2.73 -13.36
C THR A 50 6.56 -1.29 -13.72
N ALA A 51 5.70 -0.32 -13.38
CA ALA A 51 5.97 1.10 -13.61
C ALA A 51 7.21 1.59 -12.85
N TRP A 52 7.35 1.21 -11.58
CA TRP A 52 8.54 1.51 -10.76
C TRP A 52 9.80 0.86 -11.31
N THR A 53 9.71 -0.39 -11.78
CA THR A 53 10.83 -1.07 -12.42
C THR A 53 11.25 -0.35 -13.70
N ALA A 54 10.30 0.01 -14.56
CA ALA A 54 10.56 0.72 -15.80
C ALA A 54 11.15 2.13 -15.54
N TYR A 55 10.63 2.84 -14.54
CA TYR A 55 11.16 4.12 -14.07
C TYR A 55 12.61 3.98 -13.60
N GLY A 56 12.91 3.01 -12.73
CA GLY A 56 14.28 2.76 -12.28
C GLY A 56 15.23 2.43 -13.43
N VAL A 57 14.77 1.69 -14.45
CA VAL A 57 15.56 1.44 -15.67
C VAL A 57 15.82 2.73 -16.45
N ALA A 58 14.79 3.57 -16.62
CA ALA A 58 14.90 4.84 -17.34
C ALA A 58 15.87 5.82 -16.64
N GLU A 59 15.81 5.91 -15.31
CA GLU A 59 16.71 6.73 -14.49
C GLU A 59 18.08 6.07 -14.25
N ARG A 60 18.27 4.81 -14.65
CA ARG A 60 19.47 3.99 -14.41
C ARG A 60 19.77 3.76 -12.92
N GLU A 61 18.72 3.67 -12.12
CA GLU A 61 18.75 3.59 -10.67
C GLU A 61 18.49 2.17 -10.16
N ILE A 62 19.58 1.39 -10.00
CA ILE A 62 19.48 -0.03 -9.63
C ILE A 62 18.75 -0.28 -8.31
N TRP A 63 18.88 0.64 -7.35
CA TRP A 63 18.25 0.50 -6.03
C TRP A 63 16.77 0.90 -6.03
N VAL A 64 16.26 1.46 -7.13
CA VAL A 64 14.82 1.59 -7.42
C VAL A 64 14.32 0.34 -8.15
N ILE A 65 15.11 -0.16 -9.10
CA ILE A 65 14.79 -1.37 -9.89
C ILE A 65 14.62 -2.59 -8.98
N LEU A 66 15.61 -2.88 -8.13
CA LEU A 66 15.68 -4.16 -7.42
C LEU A 66 14.49 -4.40 -6.46
N PRO A 67 14.09 -3.48 -5.57
CA PRO A 67 12.93 -3.70 -4.71
C PRO A 67 11.64 -3.92 -5.52
N ALA A 68 11.41 -3.08 -6.54
CA ALA A 68 10.22 -3.18 -7.38
C ALA A 68 10.17 -4.51 -8.15
N LEU A 69 11.30 -4.91 -8.76
CA LEU A 69 11.40 -6.14 -9.51
C LEU A 69 11.25 -7.39 -8.62
N LEU A 70 11.79 -7.38 -7.40
CA LEU A 70 11.71 -8.52 -6.49
C LEU A 70 10.29 -8.75 -5.94
N THR A 71 9.50 -7.70 -5.80
CA THR A 71 8.10 -7.81 -5.34
C THR A 71 7.14 -8.25 -6.44
N LEU A 72 7.49 -8.03 -7.72
CA LEU A 72 6.64 -8.34 -8.88
C LEU A 72 6.17 -9.80 -8.96
N PRO A 73 7.04 -10.83 -8.82
CA PRO A 73 6.59 -12.22 -8.77
C PRO A 73 5.58 -12.46 -7.65
N GLY A 74 5.73 -11.73 -6.54
CA GLY A 74 4.81 -11.74 -5.41
C GLY A 74 3.41 -11.28 -5.78
N THR A 75 3.30 -10.06 -6.28
CA THR A 75 2.01 -9.45 -6.60
C THR A 75 1.35 -10.13 -7.81
N ALA A 76 2.15 -10.48 -8.83
CA ALA A 76 1.65 -11.15 -10.04
C ALA A 76 1.21 -12.58 -9.75
N GLY A 77 2.03 -13.34 -9.02
CA GLY A 77 1.67 -14.69 -8.59
C GLY A 77 0.43 -14.69 -7.70
N ALA A 78 0.34 -13.71 -6.80
CA ALA A 78 -0.84 -13.53 -5.98
C ALA A 78 -2.09 -13.20 -6.78
N MET A 79 -1.98 -12.33 -7.78
CA MET A 79 -3.07 -12.01 -8.69
C MET A 79 -3.56 -13.25 -9.44
N VAL A 80 -2.65 -14.06 -10.00
CA VAL A 80 -2.99 -15.28 -10.73
C VAL A 80 -3.67 -16.31 -9.83
N LEU A 81 -3.16 -16.51 -8.61
CA LEU A 81 -3.77 -17.41 -7.63
C LEU A 81 -5.14 -16.93 -7.16
N ALA A 82 -5.28 -15.63 -6.89
CA ALA A 82 -6.56 -15.05 -6.53
C ALA A 82 -7.57 -15.19 -7.67
N TRP A 83 -7.13 -14.98 -8.92
CA TRP A 83 -7.96 -15.18 -10.10
C TRP A 83 -8.45 -16.62 -10.21
N SER A 84 -7.56 -17.60 -10.11
CA SER A 84 -7.92 -19.02 -10.28
C SER A 84 -8.77 -19.58 -9.13
N ARG A 85 -8.67 -19.00 -7.93
CA ARG A 85 -9.38 -19.44 -6.72
C ARG A 85 -10.63 -18.61 -6.39
N GLY A 86 -11.20 -17.93 -7.37
CA GLY A 86 -12.50 -17.24 -7.22
C GLY A 86 -12.44 -15.91 -6.45
N GLY A 87 -11.30 -15.21 -6.46
CA GLY A 87 -11.18 -13.85 -5.89
C GLY A 87 -12.14 -12.85 -6.55
N ASN A 88 -12.43 -11.75 -5.85
CA ASN A 88 -13.39 -10.74 -6.30
C ASN A 88 -12.85 -9.96 -7.53
N ARG A 89 -13.68 -9.84 -8.56
CA ARG A 89 -13.38 -9.18 -9.85
C ARG A 89 -14.27 -7.96 -10.16
N ASP A 90 -15.09 -7.51 -9.22
CA ASP A 90 -16.11 -6.47 -9.44
C ASP A 90 -15.50 -5.11 -9.84
N ARG A 91 -14.22 -4.89 -9.52
CA ARG A 91 -13.52 -3.62 -9.73
C ARG A 91 -12.37 -3.70 -10.75
N MET A 92 -12.43 -4.64 -11.69
CA MET A 92 -11.37 -4.81 -12.71
C MET A 92 -11.16 -3.59 -13.62
N TRP A 93 -12.10 -2.64 -13.65
CA TRP A 93 -11.91 -1.36 -14.31
C TRP A 93 -10.80 -0.49 -13.67
N LEU A 94 -10.54 -0.64 -12.36
CA LEU A 94 -9.52 0.15 -11.65
C LEU A 94 -8.10 -0.09 -12.22
N PRO A 95 -7.63 -1.36 -12.38
CA PRO A 95 -6.39 -1.65 -13.09
C PRO A 95 -6.29 -1.07 -14.49
N VAL A 96 -7.40 -1.09 -15.25
CA VAL A 96 -7.41 -0.54 -16.61
C VAL A 96 -7.20 0.96 -16.58
N VAL A 97 -7.94 1.67 -15.72
CA VAL A 97 -7.78 3.12 -15.53
C VAL A 97 -6.38 3.46 -15.05
N TRP A 98 -5.84 2.70 -14.10
CA TRP A 98 -4.51 2.95 -13.56
C TRP A 98 -3.40 2.73 -14.60
N ALA A 99 -3.42 1.59 -15.30
CA ALA A 99 -2.48 1.31 -16.39
C ALA A 99 -2.57 2.36 -17.49
N SER A 100 -3.78 2.75 -17.87
CA SER A 100 -4.00 3.79 -18.89
C SER A 100 -3.47 5.15 -18.43
N SER A 101 -3.64 5.50 -17.16
CA SER A 101 -3.13 6.74 -16.58
C SER A 101 -1.60 6.77 -16.60
N ILE A 102 -0.96 5.69 -16.17
CA ILE A 102 0.51 5.55 -16.20
C ILE A 102 1.03 5.60 -17.63
N ALA A 103 0.40 4.87 -18.57
CA ALA A 103 0.80 4.86 -19.96
C ALA A 103 0.63 6.24 -20.63
N ALA A 104 -0.47 6.94 -20.36
CA ALA A 104 -0.71 8.28 -20.86
C ALA A 104 0.31 9.29 -20.31
N LEU A 105 0.57 9.26 -19.00
CA LEU A 105 1.57 10.12 -18.39
C LEU A 105 2.98 9.86 -18.93
N ALA A 106 3.35 8.59 -19.15
CA ALA A 106 4.62 8.21 -19.77
C ALA A 106 4.71 8.71 -21.22
N ALA A 107 3.65 8.55 -22.02
CA ALA A 107 3.60 9.01 -23.41
C ALA A 107 3.67 10.55 -23.54
N LEU A 108 3.16 11.27 -22.53
CA LEU A 108 3.15 12.73 -22.50
C LEU A 108 4.44 13.35 -21.95
N VAL A 109 5.42 12.57 -21.50
CA VAL A 109 6.71 13.07 -21.00
C VAL A 109 7.41 14.03 -21.97
N PRO A 110 7.44 13.79 -23.30
CA PRO A 110 8.06 14.73 -24.25
C PRO A 110 7.39 16.11 -24.31
N VAL A 111 6.13 16.21 -23.87
CA VAL A 111 5.31 17.43 -23.95
C VAL A 111 5.21 18.11 -22.59
N LEU A 112 4.98 17.35 -21.52
CA LEU A 112 4.70 17.86 -20.17
C LEU A 112 5.91 17.76 -19.21
N GLY A 113 6.99 17.12 -19.64
CA GLY A 113 8.10 16.71 -18.77
C GLY A 113 7.76 15.51 -17.90
N SER A 114 8.74 15.03 -17.13
CA SER A 114 8.61 13.82 -16.30
C SER A 114 7.88 14.03 -14.97
N ARG A 115 7.74 15.27 -14.49
CA ARG A 115 7.16 15.58 -13.17
C ARG A 115 5.78 14.97 -12.92
N PRO A 116 4.79 15.06 -13.83
CA PRO A 116 3.48 14.45 -13.60
C PRO A 116 3.55 12.93 -13.44
N PHE A 117 4.42 12.27 -14.21
CA PHE A 117 4.66 10.84 -14.11
C PHE A 117 5.33 10.48 -12.76
N ILE A 118 6.36 11.23 -12.37
CA ILE A 118 7.05 11.08 -11.07
C ILE A 118 6.07 11.22 -9.90
N VAL A 119 5.20 12.23 -9.93
CA VAL A 119 4.17 12.43 -8.89
C VAL A 119 3.17 11.28 -8.87
N ALA A 120 2.65 10.85 -10.03
CA ALA A 120 1.73 9.74 -10.10
C ALA A 120 2.36 8.44 -9.56
N LEU A 121 3.62 8.19 -9.90
CA LEU A 121 4.36 7.03 -9.47
C LEU A 121 4.64 7.06 -7.95
N GLY A 122 5.12 8.19 -7.41
CA GLY A 122 5.30 8.38 -5.98
C GLY A 122 3.98 8.23 -5.19
N CYS A 123 2.87 8.69 -5.76
CA CYS A 123 1.54 8.56 -5.18
C CYS A 123 0.89 7.18 -5.41
N SER A 124 1.51 6.23 -6.13
CA SER A 124 0.88 4.96 -6.49
C SER A 124 0.40 4.17 -5.26
N ILE A 125 1.11 4.32 -4.14
CA ILE A 125 0.80 3.66 -2.86
C ILE A 125 -0.54 4.12 -2.26
N THR A 126 -1.07 5.28 -2.66
CA THR A 126 -2.41 5.76 -2.26
C THR A 126 -3.51 4.77 -2.63
N LEU A 127 -3.35 4.02 -3.73
CA LEU A 127 -4.31 3.01 -4.17
C LEU A 127 -4.49 1.89 -3.14
N MET A 128 -3.49 1.66 -2.29
CA MET A 128 -3.55 0.73 -1.17
C MET A 128 -3.94 1.44 0.13
N VAL A 129 -3.28 2.57 0.42
CA VAL A 129 -3.33 3.20 1.73
C VAL A 129 -4.65 3.94 1.99
N VAL A 130 -5.19 4.64 0.98
CA VAL A 130 -6.44 5.40 1.12
C VAL A 130 -7.64 4.50 1.45
N PRO A 131 -7.96 3.42 0.70
CA PRO A 131 -9.08 2.57 1.05
C PRO A 131 -8.89 1.86 2.40
N ALA A 132 -7.66 1.51 2.77
CA ALA A 132 -7.36 0.93 4.07
C ALA A 132 -7.59 1.94 5.22
N ALA A 133 -7.15 3.18 5.06
CA ALA A 133 -7.40 4.26 6.01
C ALA A 133 -8.88 4.55 6.17
N ILE A 134 -9.62 4.67 5.05
CA ILE A 134 -11.08 4.85 5.08
C ILE A 134 -11.75 3.70 5.83
N THR A 135 -11.34 2.46 5.57
CA THR A 135 -11.89 1.28 6.26
C THR A 135 -11.59 1.32 7.74
N ALA A 136 -10.34 1.57 8.14
CA ALA A 136 -9.94 1.67 9.54
C ALA A 136 -10.76 2.72 10.31
N TRP A 137 -10.96 3.89 9.71
CA TRP A 137 -11.67 4.99 10.36
C TRP A 137 -13.19 4.87 10.33
N ARG A 138 -13.76 4.08 9.41
CA ARG A 138 -15.21 3.80 9.37
C ARG A 138 -15.62 2.59 10.19
N SER A 139 -14.72 1.63 10.41
CA SER A 139 -15.02 0.43 11.18
C SER A 139 -14.98 0.71 12.69
N ALA A 140 -15.97 0.18 13.41
CA ALA A 140 -15.97 0.18 14.87
C ALA A 140 -14.90 -0.79 15.41
N ASP A 141 -14.83 -1.98 14.82
CA ASP A 141 -13.80 -2.99 15.10
C ASP A 141 -12.64 -2.91 14.09
N VAL A 142 -11.42 -2.88 14.63
CA VAL A 142 -10.16 -2.83 13.87
C VAL A 142 -9.24 -4.00 14.21
N SER A 143 -9.74 -5.02 14.91
CA SER A 143 -9.00 -6.22 15.33
C SER A 143 -8.35 -6.97 14.15
N ALA A 144 -8.95 -6.91 12.97
CA ALA A 144 -8.44 -7.52 11.75
C ALA A 144 -7.28 -6.75 11.08
N ILE A 145 -6.97 -5.53 11.54
CA ILE A 145 -5.92 -4.69 10.97
C ILE A 145 -4.62 -4.93 11.74
N ALA A 146 -3.65 -5.57 11.09
CA ALA A 146 -2.34 -5.84 11.69
C ALA A 146 -1.50 -4.55 11.78
N ALA A 147 -1.29 -4.04 13.00
CA ALA A 147 -0.42 -2.88 13.25
C ALA A 147 1.01 -3.07 12.71
N SER A 148 1.53 -4.30 12.79
CA SER A 148 2.87 -4.64 12.30
C SER A 148 3.03 -4.40 10.79
N ALA A 149 2.00 -4.60 9.97
CA ALA A 149 2.07 -4.35 8.53
C ALA A 149 2.27 -2.85 8.23
N TRP A 150 1.58 -1.98 8.97
CA TRP A 150 1.69 -0.54 8.82
C TRP A 150 2.98 0.02 9.39
N ALA A 151 3.45 -0.53 10.51
CA ALA A 151 4.79 -0.21 11.04
C ALA A 151 5.89 -0.59 10.03
N MET A 152 5.77 -1.77 9.40
CA MET A 152 6.71 -2.18 8.34
C MET A 152 6.63 -1.30 7.10
N LEU A 153 5.45 -0.78 6.74
CA LEU A 153 5.32 0.20 5.65
C LEU A 153 6.04 1.52 5.98
N ILE A 154 6.07 1.96 7.24
CA ILE A 154 6.86 3.12 7.66
C ILE A 154 8.37 2.84 7.51
N VAL A 155 8.82 1.64 7.88
CA VAL A 155 10.24 1.26 7.71
C VAL A 155 10.62 1.22 6.23
N ASP A 156 9.78 0.63 5.38
CA ASP A 156 9.95 0.63 3.93
C ASP A 156 9.99 2.06 3.36
N ALA A 157 9.03 2.91 3.75
CA ALA A 157 8.97 4.31 3.36
C ALA A 157 10.21 5.09 3.82
N ALA A 158 10.72 4.83 5.03
CA ALA A 158 11.93 5.48 5.54
C ALA A 158 13.17 5.09 4.72
N LEU A 159 13.32 3.82 4.35
CA LEU A 159 14.43 3.38 3.50
C LEU A 159 14.31 3.93 2.08
N ALA A 160 13.12 3.89 1.49
CA ALA A 160 12.87 4.46 0.16
C ALA A 160 13.13 5.97 0.15
N GLY A 161 12.65 6.71 1.15
CA GLY A 161 12.84 8.15 1.30
C GLY A 161 14.29 8.53 1.58
N ALA A 162 14.98 7.80 2.46
CA ALA A 162 16.40 7.99 2.69
C ALA A 162 17.21 7.75 1.40
N TYR A 163 16.86 6.72 0.63
CA TYR A 163 17.47 6.51 -0.68
C TYR A 163 17.17 7.69 -1.63
N GLY A 164 15.90 8.11 -1.72
CA GLY A 164 15.49 9.23 -2.56
C GLY A 164 16.22 10.52 -2.24
N LEU A 165 16.48 10.80 -0.96
CA LEU A 165 17.26 11.96 -0.53
C LEU A 165 18.74 11.85 -0.93
N LEU A 166 19.33 10.65 -0.81
CA LEU A 166 20.74 10.42 -1.08
C LEU A 166 21.08 10.32 -2.57
N ALA A 167 20.12 9.87 -3.38
CA ALA A 167 20.26 9.63 -4.82
C ALA A 167 19.47 10.64 -5.69
N ASP A 168 18.85 11.65 -5.07
CA ASP A 168 18.05 12.68 -5.75
C ASP A 168 16.86 12.11 -6.57
N ILE A 169 16.17 11.13 -5.99
CA ILE A 169 15.02 10.45 -6.62
C ILE A 169 13.71 10.96 -6.01
N ASP A 170 13.13 11.98 -6.66
CA ASP A 170 11.88 12.64 -6.25
C ASP A 170 10.72 11.66 -6.03
N ALA A 171 10.57 10.66 -6.91
CA ALA A 171 9.50 9.68 -6.82
C ALA A 171 9.53 8.95 -5.46
N ASN A 172 10.73 8.59 -5.00
CA ASN A 172 10.95 7.91 -3.72
C ASN A 172 10.63 8.82 -2.52
N LEU A 173 10.93 10.11 -2.61
CA LEU A 173 10.58 11.08 -1.58
C LEU A 173 9.06 11.25 -1.45
N ILE A 174 8.36 11.35 -2.59
CA ILE A 174 6.89 11.43 -2.62
C ILE A 174 6.29 10.13 -2.08
N TYR A 175 6.79 8.98 -2.51
CA TYR A 175 6.37 7.67 -1.98
C TYR A 175 6.53 7.62 -0.45
N ALA A 176 7.70 8.00 0.06
CA ALA A 176 7.99 7.98 1.48
C ALA A 176 7.02 8.85 2.27
N LEU A 177 6.75 10.06 1.78
CA LEU A 177 5.78 10.98 2.40
C LEU A 177 4.39 10.37 2.45
N VAL A 178 3.88 9.88 1.31
CA VAL A 178 2.52 9.35 1.20
C VAL A 178 2.35 8.07 2.02
N ALA A 179 3.29 7.13 1.90
CA ALA A 179 3.28 5.86 2.61
C ALA A 179 3.36 6.08 4.13
N THR A 180 4.27 6.94 4.60
CA THR A 180 4.39 7.27 6.03
C THR A 180 3.12 7.93 6.54
N SER A 181 2.60 8.92 5.82
CA SER A 181 1.42 9.67 6.26
C SER A 181 0.20 8.78 6.43
N GLY A 182 -0.09 7.93 5.44
CA GLY A 182 -1.27 7.08 5.53
C GLY A 182 -1.08 5.84 6.42
N ALA A 183 0.14 5.31 6.55
CA ALA A 183 0.45 4.31 7.58
C ALA A 183 0.26 4.88 8.99
N ALA A 184 0.76 6.10 9.24
CA ALA A 184 0.57 6.79 10.51
C ALA A 184 -0.92 7.06 10.79
N LEU A 185 -1.70 7.45 9.79
CA LEU A 185 -3.15 7.65 9.93
C LEU A 185 -3.88 6.36 10.37
N ILE A 186 -3.45 5.20 9.86
CA ILE A 186 -4.01 3.90 10.24
C ILE A 186 -3.55 3.50 11.64
N LEU A 187 -2.26 3.61 11.95
CA LEU A 187 -1.73 3.32 13.28
C LEU A 187 -2.36 4.21 14.36
N ALA A 188 -2.58 5.49 14.06
CA ALA A 188 -3.29 6.41 14.94
C ALA A 188 -4.69 5.88 15.25
N ARG A 189 -5.43 5.39 14.25
CA ARG A 189 -6.75 4.78 14.47
C ARG A 189 -6.69 3.53 15.34
N LEU A 190 -5.67 2.68 15.20
CA LEU A 190 -5.49 1.49 16.03
C LEU A 190 -5.17 1.84 17.49
N ALA A 191 -4.50 2.96 17.72
CA ALA A 191 -4.20 3.46 19.06
C ALA A 191 -5.40 4.15 19.74
N VAL A 192 -6.42 4.59 18.99
CA VAL A 192 -7.63 5.22 19.55
C VAL A 192 -8.56 4.15 20.14
N PRO A 193 -8.88 4.20 21.44
CA PRO A 193 -9.86 3.32 22.05
C PRO A 193 -11.26 3.46 21.42
N PRO A 194 -12.07 2.39 21.35
CA PRO A 194 -13.39 2.42 20.71
C PRO A 194 -14.32 3.53 21.24
N HIS A 195 -14.30 3.78 22.55
CA HIS A 195 -15.11 4.82 23.18
C HIS A 195 -14.70 6.25 22.79
N LEU A 196 -13.42 6.49 22.48
CA LEU A 196 -12.97 7.79 21.97
C LEU A 196 -13.28 7.94 20.49
N HIS A 197 -13.12 6.87 19.70
CA HIS A 197 -13.49 6.88 18.28
C HIS A 197 -14.97 7.18 18.07
N ALA A 198 -15.86 6.56 18.86
CA ALA A 198 -17.30 6.84 18.84
C ALA A 198 -17.67 8.29 19.15
N ARG A 199 -16.84 9.02 19.92
CA ARG A 199 -17.04 10.45 20.20
C ARG A 199 -16.55 11.35 19.05
N LEU A 200 -15.53 10.91 18.33
CA LEU A 200 -14.94 11.64 17.21
C LEU A 200 -15.76 11.48 15.92
N VAL A 201 -16.34 10.29 15.71
CA VAL A 201 -17.23 9.97 14.61
C VAL A 201 -18.63 9.84 15.19
N ARG A 202 -19.35 10.95 15.39
CA ARG A 202 -20.79 10.88 15.69
C ARG A 202 -21.46 10.10 14.57
N LEU A 203 -22.01 8.93 14.89
CA LEU A 203 -22.95 8.25 14.02
C LEU A 203 -24.13 9.20 13.77
N PRO A 204 -24.74 9.20 12.57
CA PRO A 204 -25.94 9.99 12.30
C PRO A 204 -26.97 9.76 13.41
N GLU A 205 -27.48 10.84 13.99
CA GLU A 205 -28.42 10.81 15.11
C GLU A 205 -29.65 9.96 14.77
N GLY A 206 -29.98 8.99 15.63
CA GLY A 206 -31.13 8.11 15.40
C GLY A 206 -31.29 6.91 16.36
N ILE A 207 -30.35 6.66 17.27
CA ILE A 207 -30.56 5.68 18.34
C ILE A 207 -30.63 6.44 19.67
N ASP A 208 -31.83 6.43 20.23
CA ASP A 208 -32.19 7.04 21.49
C ASP A 208 -31.27 6.52 22.63
N PRO A 209 -30.56 7.39 23.36
CA PRO A 209 -29.67 6.99 24.45
C PRO A 209 -30.39 6.29 25.61
N ASP A 210 -31.71 6.38 25.70
CA ASP A 210 -32.48 5.74 26.78
C ASP A 210 -32.77 4.25 26.52
N VAL A 211 -32.68 3.75 25.28
CA VAL A 211 -32.83 2.31 24.98
C VAL A 211 -31.58 1.50 25.37
N ALA A 212 -30.39 2.11 25.28
CA ALA A 212 -29.13 1.44 25.59
C ALA A 212 -28.90 1.18 27.09
N ARG A 213 -29.63 1.88 27.97
CA ARG A 213 -29.50 1.68 29.43
C ARG A 213 -30.25 0.45 29.94
N ASP A 214 -31.40 0.12 29.36
CA ASP A 214 -32.18 -1.04 29.80
C ASP A 214 -31.54 -2.36 29.36
N ASP A 215 -30.99 -2.42 28.15
CA ASP A 215 -30.33 -3.63 27.62
C ASP A 215 -29.04 -4.01 28.37
N LEU A 216 -28.34 -3.03 28.97
CA LEU A 216 -27.15 -3.27 29.79
C LEU A 216 -27.49 -3.70 31.23
N SER A 217 -28.73 -3.51 31.68
CA SER A 217 -29.17 -3.90 33.04
C SER A 217 -29.66 -5.34 33.12
N LEU A 218 -30.10 -5.91 31.99
CA LEU A 218 -30.61 -7.29 31.90
C LEU A 218 -29.51 -8.34 31.67
N ALA A 219 -28.25 -7.91 31.52
CA ALA A 219 -27.09 -8.76 31.27
C ALA A 219 -26.14 -8.90 32.48
N ALA A 220 -26.56 -8.48 33.68
CA ALA A 220 -25.82 -8.60 34.94
C ALA A 220 -26.33 -9.75 35.81
#